data_AF-A0A2H3DDI1-F1
#
_entry.id   AF-A0A2H3DDI1-F1
#
_cell.length_a   1.000
_cell.length_b   1.000
_cell.length_c   1.000
_cell.angle_alpha   90.00
_cell.angle_beta   90.00
_cell.angle_gamma   90.00
#
_symmetry.space_group_name_H-M   'P 1'
#
loop_
_entity.id
_entity.type
_entity.pdbx_description
1 polymer ?
#
loop_
_entity_poly.entity_id
_entity_poly.type
_entity_poly.pdbx_seq_one_letter_code
_entity_poly.pdbx_strand_id
1 'polypeptide(L)'
;QQGYSPLVPCNHIQNANSDLPDMTPHWLLHHPLFHTYLAAQLPNIPYPMAMDLHLSLANLDHLDAIINTAIKLEHPEGTGWNG
;
A
#
# COMPACT_ATOMS: atom_id res chain seq x y z
N GLN A 1 42.43 5.83 8.18
CA GLN A 1 41.38 6.57 7.47
C GLN A 1 40.47 5.53 6.82
N GLN A 2 39.46 5.05 7.55
CA GLN A 2 38.52 4.05 7.04
C GLN A 2 37.27 4.79 6.56
N GLY A 3 37.00 4.71 5.26
CA GLY A 3 35.85 5.32 4.61
C GLY A 3 34.57 4.61 5.04
N TYR A 4 33.70 5.33 5.73
CA TYR A 4 32.31 4.94 5.90
C TYR A 4 31.61 5.12 4.55
N SER A 5 31.23 4.03 3.91
CA SER A 5 30.21 4.05 2.86
C SER A 5 28.89 4.49 3.50
N PRO A 6 28.13 5.45 2.93
CA PRO A 6 26.80 5.75 3.42
C PRO A 6 25.94 4.50 3.23
N LEU A 7 25.35 4.02 4.33
CA LEU A 7 24.21 3.11 4.25
C LEU A 7 23.13 3.87 3.51
N VAL A 8 22.99 3.58 2.21
CA VAL A 8 21.92 4.08 1.37
C VAL A 8 20.63 3.67 2.07
N PRO A 9 19.75 4.60 2.47
CA PRO A 9 18.40 4.20 2.85
C PRO A 9 17.83 3.59 1.57
N CYS A 10 17.44 2.32 1.62
CA CYS A 10 16.65 1.71 0.56
C CYS A 10 15.34 2.49 0.49
N ASN A 11 15.32 3.59 -0.25
CA ASN A 11 14.12 4.24 -0.74
C ASN A 11 13.54 3.32 -1.80
N HIS A 12 12.95 2.22 -1.34
CA HIS A 12 12.00 1.43 -2.08
C HIS A 12 10.69 2.22 -2.13
N ILE A 13 10.73 3.38 -2.79
CA ILE A 13 9.50 3.97 -3.31
C ILE A 13 9.29 3.23 -4.63
N GLN A 14 8.93 1.95 -4.52
CA GLN A 14 8.45 1.23 -5.67
C GLN A 14 7.07 1.80 -6.02
N ASN A 15 6.88 1.89 -7.32
CA ASN A 15 5.72 2.49 -7.95
C ASN A 15 4.49 1.69 -7.46
N ALA A 16 3.42 2.36 -7.04
CA ALA A 16 2.22 1.68 -6.49
C ALA A 16 1.71 0.54 -7.40
N ASN A 17 1.90 0.70 -8.71
CA ASN A 17 1.51 -0.27 -9.74
C ASN A 17 2.45 -1.49 -9.83
N SER A 18 3.71 -1.35 -9.42
CA SER A 18 4.67 -2.46 -9.39
C SER A 18 4.49 -3.36 -8.17
N ASP A 19 4.03 -2.79 -7.05
CA ASP A 19 3.77 -3.55 -5.82
C ASP A 19 2.31 -4.01 -5.67
N LEU A 20 1.40 -3.49 -6.50
CA LEU A 20 0.00 -3.90 -6.53
C LEU A 20 -0.21 -5.43 -6.58
N PRO A 21 0.50 -6.22 -7.40
CA PRO A 21 0.31 -7.67 -7.45
C PRO A 21 0.69 -8.41 -6.15
N ASP A 22 1.60 -7.86 -5.35
CA ASP A 22 2.05 -8.42 -4.06
C ASP A 22 1.43 -7.66 -2.86
N MET A 23 0.50 -6.74 -3.12
CA MET A 23 -0.12 -5.90 -2.11
C MET A 23 -1.01 -6.76 -1.20
N THR A 24 -0.69 -6.78 0.10
CA THR A 24 -1.55 -7.40 1.13
C THR A 24 -2.24 -6.30 1.95
N PRO A 25 -3.37 -6.60 2.64
CA PRO A 25 -4.02 -5.64 3.52
C PRO A 25 -3.06 -5.02 4.54
N HIS A 26 -2.20 -5.84 5.14
CA HIS A 26 -1.20 -5.38 6.10
C HIS A 26 -0.21 -4.42 5.43
N TRP A 27 0.29 -4.77 4.25
CA TRP A 27 1.25 -3.94 3.54
C TRP A 27 0.64 -2.61 3.07
N LEU A 28 -0.60 -2.62 2.56
CA LEU A 28 -1.36 -1.42 2.22
C LEU A 28 -1.52 -0.48 3.41
N LEU A 29 -1.90 -1.01 4.58
CA LEU A 29 -2.08 -0.22 5.81
C LEU A 29 -0.79 0.42 6.31
N HIS A 30 0.37 -0.14 5.96
CA HIS A 30 1.68 0.44 6.27
C HIS A 30 2.27 1.25 5.10
N HIS A 31 1.58 1.32 3.96
CA HIS A 31 2.14 1.91 2.76
C HIS A 31 2.16 3.45 2.84
N PRO A 32 3.30 4.13 2.60
CA PRO A 32 3.40 5.59 2.70
C PRO A 32 2.41 6.34 1.80
N LEU A 33 2.13 5.79 0.61
CA LEU A 33 1.15 6.39 -0.31
C LEU A 33 -0.27 6.31 0.24
N PHE A 34 -0.61 5.23 0.93
CA PHE A 34 -1.92 5.08 1.56
C PHE A 34 -2.08 6.06 2.72
N HIS A 35 -1.05 6.25 3.54
CA HIS A 35 -1.05 7.30 4.58
C HIS A 35 -1.15 8.72 3.99
N THR A 36 -0.46 8.98 2.88
CA THR A 36 -0.53 10.29 2.19
C THR A 36 -1.94 10.51 1.62
N TYR A 37 -2.56 9.48 1.06
CA TYR A 37 -3.95 9.52 0.62
C TYR A 37 -4.92 9.79 1.78
N LEU A 38 -4.75 9.11 2.92
CA LEU A 38 -5.56 9.34 4.12
C LEU A 38 -5.41 10.78 4.64
N ALA A 39 -4.19 11.31 4.68
CA ALA A 39 -3.94 12.70 5.09
C ALA A 39 -4.60 13.71 4.14
N ALA A 40 -4.66 13.40 2.84
CA ALA A 40 -5.35 14.24 1.87
C ALA A 40 -6.88 14.18 1.99
N GLN A 41 -7.44 13.00 2.30
CA GLN A 41 -8.90 12.82 2.48
C GLN A 41 -9.41 13.34 3.84
N LEU A 42 -8.59 13.25 4.88
CA LEU A 42 -8.95 13.57 6.26
C LEU A 42 -8.01 14.63 6.85
N PRO A 43 -7.95 15.86 6.28
CA PRO A 43 -6.98 16.89 6.67
C PRO A 43 -7.18 17.39 8.11
N ASN A 44 -8.36 17.16 8.69
CA ASN A 44 -8.70 17.60 10.05
C ASN A 44 -8.36 16.55 11.13
N ILE A 45 -7.96 15.34 10.73
CA ILE A 45 -7.65 14.26 11.67
C ILE A 45 -6.13 14.14 11.78
N PRO A 46 -5.53 14.38 12.96
CA PRO A 46 -4.12 14.14 13.16
C PRO A 46 -3.87 12.62 13.18
N TYR A 47 -3.02 12.14 12.27
CA TYR A 47 -2.70 10.72 12.08
C TYR A 47 -3.91 9.85 11.69
N PRO A 48 -4.50 10.09 10.50
CA PRO A 48 -5.68 9.35 10.06
C PRO A 48 -5.38 7.87 9.85
N MET A 49 -6.30 7.02 10.30
CA MET A 49 -6.31 5.58 10.11
C MET A 49 -7.31 5.18 9.03
N ALA A 50 -7.18 3.97 8.50
CA ALA A 50 -8.09 3.44 7.48
C ALA A 50 -9.56 3.44 7.95
N MET A 51 -9.79 3.14 9.24
CA MET A 51 -11.14 3.15 9.81
C MET A 51 -11.79 4.53 9.90
N ASP A 52 -11.00 5.60 9.92
CA ASP A 52 -11.50 6.97 9.93
C ASP A 52 -12.09 7.35 8.56
N LEU A 53 -11.65 6.67 7.50
CA LEU A 53 -12.23 6.79 6.17
C LEU A 53 -13.52 5.96 6.05
N HIS A 54 -13.47 4.69 6.47
CA HIS A 54 -14.65 3.82 6.50
C HIS A 54 -14.44 2.62 7.44
N LEU A 55 -15.48 2.29 8.23
CA LEU A 55 -15.45 1.17 9.18
C LEU A 55 -15.09 -0.19 8.53
N SER A 56 -15.45 -0.39 7.27
CA SER A 56 -15.12 -1.64 6.56
C SER A 56 -13.62 -1.82 6.31
N LEU A 57 -12.83 -0.73 6.34
CA LEU A 57 -11.37 -0.77 6.19
C LEU A 57 -10.67 -1.20 7.49
N ALA A 58 -11.41 -1.40 8.59
CA ALA A 58 -10.89 -2.09 9.77
C ALA A 58 -10.88 -3.63 9.60
N ASN A 59 -11.64 -4.16 8.62
CA ASN A 59 -11.72 -5.59 8.35
C ASN A 59 -10.70 -5.98 7.27
N LEU A 60 -9.70 -6.77 7.65
CA LEU A 60 -8.66 -7.26 6.75
C LEU A 60 -9.24 -8.09 5.60
N ASP A 61 -10.29 -8.89 5.82
CA ASP A 61 -10.93 -9.69 4.76
C ASP A 61 -11.59 -8.78 3.71
N HIS A 62 -12.16 -7.67 4.17
CA HIS A 62 -12.79 -6.71 3.29
C HIS A 62 -11.76 -5.89 2.52
N LEU A 63 -10.67 -5.49 3.17
CA LEU A 63 -9.52 -4.88 2.52
C LEU A 63 -8.92 -5.81 1.46
N ASP A 64 -8.78 -7.10 1.76
CA ASP A 64 -8.26 -8.10 0.84
C ASP A 64 -9.16 -8.23 -0.39
N ALA A 65 -10.49 -8.24 -0.20
CA ALA A 65 -11.44 -8.24 -1.31
C ALA A 65 -11.32 -6.97 -2.19
N ILE A 66 -11.11 -5.80 -1.59
CA ILE A 66 -10.90 -4.53 -2.33
C ILE A 66 -9.60 -4.59 -3.12
N ILE A 67 -8.50 -5.02 -2.50
CA ILE A 67 -7.19 -5.13 -3.14
C ILE A 67 -7.25 -6.13 -4.30
N ASN A 68 -7.80 -7.32 -4.09
CA ASN A 68 -7.99 -8.32 -5.13
C ASN A 68 -8.86 -7.81 -6.29
N THR A 69 -9.87 -6.99 -5.99
CA THR A 69 -10.69 -6.36 -7.03
C THR A 69 -9.89 -5.33 -7.83
N ALA A 70 -9.07 -4.52 -7.16
CA ALA A 70 -8.18 -3.56 -7.81
C ALA A 70 -7.12 -4.26 -8.69
N ILE A 71 -6.49 -5.33 -8.17
CA ILE A 71 -5.55 -6.16 -8.94
C ILE A 71 -6.22 -6.73 -10.18
N LYS A 72 -7.44 -7.26 -10.08
CA LYS A 72 -8.18 -7.80 -11.25
C LYS A 72 -8.58 -6.73 -12.25
N LEU A 73 -8.84 -5.50 -11.80
CA LEU A 73 -9.15 -4.37 -12.68
C LEU A 73 -7.91 -3.89 -13.44
N GLU A 74 -6.75 -3.85 -12.78
CA GLU A 74 -5.49 -3.39 -13.38
C GLU A 74 -4.79 -4.50 -14.20
N HIS A 75 -4.95 -5.76 -13.79
CA HIS A 75 -4.41 -6.97 -14.42
C HIS A 75 -5.52 -7.98 -14.74
N PRO A 76 -6.40 -7.70 -15.74
CA PRO A 76 -7.52 -8.56 -16.09
C PRO A 76 -7.10 -9.93 -16.66
N GLU A 77 -5.90 -10.03 -17.25
CA GLU A 77 -5.32 -11.29 -17.72
C GLU A 77 -4.58 -12.07 -16.60
N GLY A 78 -4.62 -11.57 -15.36
CA GLY A 78 -3.87 -12.08 -14.22
C GLY A 78 -2.46 -11.48 -14.12
N THR A 79 -1.83 -11.65 -12.97
CA THR A 79 -0.45 -11.18 -12.71
C THR A 79 0.62 -12.08 -13.34
N GLY A 80 0.22 -13.00 -14.22
CA GLY A 80 1.13 -13.72 -15.11
C GLY A 80 2.14 -14.65 -14.43
N TRP A 81 1.84 -15.22 -13.25
CA TRP A 81 2.59 -16.39 -12.77
C TRP A 81 2.05 -17.66 -13.44
N ASN A 82 2.63 -18.01 -14.60
CA ASN A 82 2.75 -19.41 -14.98
C ASN A 82 3.92 -19.95 -14.14
N GLY A 83 3.62 -20.85 -13.20
CA GLY A 83 4.63 -21.52 -12.39
C GLY A 83 5.69 -22.27 -13.19
#